data_AF-A0A257GT67-F1
#
_entry.id   AF-A0A257GT67-F1
#
_cell.length_a   1.000
_cell.length_b   1.000
_cell.length_c   1.000
_cell.angle_alpha   90.00
_cell.angle_beta   90.00
_cell.angle_gamma   90.00
#
_symmetry.space_group_name_H-M   'P 1'
#
loop_
_entity.id
_entity.type
_entity.pdbx_description
1 polymer ?
#
loop_
_entity_poly.entity_id
_entity_poly.type
_entity_poly.pdbx_seq_one_letter_code
_entity_poly.pdbx_strand_id
1 'polypeptide(L)' 'HADMPDAVVTSNKAAEHDILLGPGHLFKPDLSATPWMRFNVAYCGDERVFAFLDSQRFAA' A
#
# COMPACT_ATOMS: atom_id res chain seq x y z
N HIS A 1 6.18 -6.41 -1.12
CA HIS A 1 6.86 -6.84 -2.36
C HIS A 1 8.30 -6.35 -2.29
N ALA A 2 9.30 -7.04 -2.87
CA ALA A 2 10.70 -6.59 -2.78
C ALA A 2 10.91 -5.21 -3.45
N ASP A 3 10.23 -4.99 -4.56
CA ASP A 3 10.29 -3.73 -5.31
C ASP A 3 9.49 -2.56 -4.71
N MET A 4 8.94 -2.71 -3.50
CA MET A 4 8.10 -1.68 -2.86
C MET A 4 8.74 -1.18 -1.56
N PRO A 5 8.55 0.11 -1.21
CA PRO A 5 8.87 0.64 0.10
C PRO A 5 8.13 -0.08 1.23
N ASP A 6 8.49 0.28 2.47
CA ASP A 6 7.80 -0.20 3.65
C ASP A 6 6.27 0.05 3.56
N ALA A 7 5.49 -0.96 3.96
CA ALA A 7 4.04 -0.95 3.80
C ALA A 7 3.36 0.20 4.58
N VAL A 8 3.91 0.60 5.73
CA VAL A 8 3.41 1.75 6.52
C VAL A 8 3.67 3.05 5.77
N VAL A 9 4.89 3.21 5.26
CA VAL A 9 5.28 4.41 4.50
C VAL A 9 4.42 4.56 3.24
N THR A 10 4.25 3.49 2.46
CA THR A 10 3.39 3.50 1.28
C THR A 10 1.93 3.80 1.63
N SER A 11 1.41 3.22 2.72
CA SER A 11 0.02 3.45 3.12
C SER A 11 -0.24 4.89 3.58
N ASN A 12 0.72 5.50 4.29
CA ASN A 12 0.60 6.90 4.70
C ASN A 12 0.61 7.85 3.49
N LYS A 13 1.50 7.62 2.52
CA LYS A 13 1.51 8.39 1.27
C LYS A 13 0.23 8.21 0.46
N ALA A 14 -0.31 6.99 0.41
CA ALA A 14 -1.56 6.73 -0.29
C ALA A 14 -2.72 7.56 0.27
N ALA A 15 -2.77 7.74 1.59
CA ALA A 15 -3.78 8.54 2.25
C ALA A 15 -3.75 10.02 1.85
N GLU A 16 -2.57 10.57 1.49
CA GLU A 16 -2.43 11.93 0.95
C GLU A 16 -3.10 12.09 -0.44
N HIS A 17 -3.40 10.98 -1.11
CA HIS A 17 -4.07 10.91 -2.41
C HIS A 17 -5.51 10.35 -2.32
N ASP A 18 -6.11 10.33 -1.13
CA ASP A 18 -7.42 9.73 -0.85
C ASP A 18 -7.50 8.23 -1.18
N ILE A 19 -6.36 7.51 -1.16
CA ILE A 19 -6.28 6.08 -1.41
C ILE A 19 -6.07 5.36 -0.08
N LEU A 20 -7.03 4.53 0.34
CA LEU A 20 -6.92 3.76 1.56
C LEU A 20 -6.20 2.42 1.33
N LEU A 21 -4.95 2.34 1.79
CA LEU A 21 -4.20 1.09 1.93
C LEU A 21 -4.04 0.78 3.42
N GLY A 22 -4.37 -0.44 3.81
CA GLY A 22 -4.18 -0.95 5.18
C GLY A 22 -2.83 -1.63 5.30
N PRO A 23 -1.85 -1.08 6.01
CA PRO A 23 -0.54 -1.72 6.16
C PRO A 23 -0.68 -3.03 6.94
N GLY A 24 0.01 -4.08 6.48
CA GLY A 24 -0.25 -5.46 6.89
C GLY A 24 -0.02 -5.77 8.37
N HIS A 25 0.85 -4.99 9.04
CA HIS A 25 1.17 -5.18 10.46
C HIS A 25 -0.06 -5.02 11.35
N LEU A 26 -1.04 -4.19 10.94
CA LEU A 26 -2.32 -4.02 11.63
C LEU A 26 -3.14 -5.32 11.73
N PHE A 27 -2.82 -6.32 10.91
CA PHE A 27 -3.50 -7.62 10.86
C PHE A 27 -2.67 -8.75 11.46
N LYS A 28 -1.54 -8.44 12.10
CA LYS A 28 -0.71 -9.40 12.84
C LYS A 28 -0.92 -9.22 14.35
N PRO A 29 -1.10 -10.30 15.13
CA PRO A 29 -1.33 -10.21 16.58
C PRO A 29 -0.25 -9.43 17.34
N ASP A 30 0.98 -9.47 16.87
CA ASP A 30 2.15 -8.84 17.48
C ASP A 30 2.56 -7.52 16.83
N LEU A 31 1.76 -7.00 15.87
CA LEU A 31 2.07 -5.81 15.08
C LEU A 31 3.43 -5.86 14.37
N SER A 32 3.97 -7.05 14.11
CA SER A 32 5.28 -7.18 13.49
C SER A 32 5.28 -6.66 12.05
N ALA A 33 6.42 -6.09 11.64
CA ALA A 33 6.61 -5.56 10.31
C ALA A 33 6.34 -6.63 9.24
N THR A 34 5.77 -6.21 8.11
CA THR A 34 5.41 -7.10 7.00
C THR A 34 5.30 -6.31 5.70
N PRO A 35 5.69 -6.89 4.56
CA PRO A 35 5.65 -6.21 3.27
C PRO A 35 4.27 -6.25 2.60
N TRP A 36 3.23 -6.73 3.31
CA TRP A 36 1.88 -6.89 2.79
C TRP A 36 1.01 -5.66 3.10
N MET A 37 0.04 -5.38 2.23
CA MET A 37 -0.99 -4.35 2.42
C MET A 37 -2.36 -4.93 2.04
N ARG A 38 -3.43 -4.45 2.69
CA ARG A 38 -4.82 -4.76 2.38
C ARG A 38 -5.46 -3.57 1.68
N PHE A 39 -6.22 -3.80 0.63
CA PHE A 39 -7.07 -2.79 -0.01
C PHE A 39 -8.38 -3.44 -0.46
N ASN A 40 -9.37 -2.64 -0.86
CA ASN A 40 -10.65 -3.14 -1.34
C ASN A 40 -10.68 -3.13 -2.87
N VAL A 41 -10.96 -4.29 -3.48
CA VAL A 41 -11.04 -4.48 -4.94
C VAL A 41 -12.11 -3.62 -5.61
N ALA A 42 -13.13 -3.17 -4.86
CA ALA A 42 -14.13 -2.22 -5.36
C ALA A 42 -13.51 -0.92 -5.88
N TYR A 43 -12.31 -0.54 -5.41
CA TYR A 43 -11.59 0.65 -5.86
C TYR A 43 -10.68 0.40 -7.08
N CYS A 44 -10.55 -0.83 -7.56
CA CYS A 44 -9.75 -1.13 -8.76
C CYS A 44 -10.34 -0.55 -10.06
N GLY A 45 -11.58 -0.05 -10.05
CA GLY A 45 -12.12 0.69 -11.19
C GLY A 45 -11.53 2.10 -11.34
N ASP A 46 -10.86 2.60 -10.30
CA ASP A 46 -10.21 3.91 -10.31
C ASP A 46 -8.72 3.76 -10.64
N GLU A 47 -8.32 4.25 -11.82
CA GLU A 47 -6.95 4.15 -12.32
C GLU A 47 -5.92 4.78 -11.37
N ARG A 48 -6.32 5.74 -10.52
CA ARG A 48 -5.45 6.37 -9.53
C ARG A 48 -4.82 5.36 -8.59
N VAL A 49 -5.50 4.26 -8.26
CA VAL A 49 -4.97 3.21 -7.38
C VAL A 49 -3.74 2.57 -8.02
N PHE A 50 -3.83 2.20 -9.29
CA PHE A 50 -2.73 1.53 -9.99
C PHE A 50 -1.61 2.50 -10.34
N ALA A 51 -1.94 3.72 -10.78
CA ALA A 51 -0.94 4.76 -11.05
C ALA A 51 -0.15 5.11 -9.78
N PHE A 52 -0.83 5.22 -8.64
CA PHE A 52 -0.16 5.40 -7.35
C PHE A 52 0.75 4.22 -7.03
N LEU A 53 0.25 2.98 -7.07
CA LEU A 53 1.06 1.80 -6.73
C LEU A 53 2.31 1.67 -7.62
N ASP A 54 2.19 1.95 -8.91
CA ASP A 54 3.33 1.91 -9.84
C ASP A 54 4.36 3.01 -9.52
N SER A 55 3.91 4.23 -9.20
CA SER A 55 4.78 5.35 -8.79
C SER A 55 5.60 5.07 -7.51
N GLN A 56 5.13 4.14 -6.67
CA GLN A 56 5.81 3.81 -5.41
C GLN A 56 6.86 2.72 -5.59
N ARG A 57 6.91 2.02 -6.72
CA ARG A 57 7.91 0.98 -6.96
C ARG A 57 9.31 1.60 -7.01
N PHE A 58 10.31 0.90 -6.48
CA PHE A 58 11.70 1.27 -6.73
C PHE A 58 11.96 1.24 -8.24
N ALA A 59 12.67 2.24 -8.76
CA ALA A 59 13.07 2.24 -10.16
C ALA A 59 13.86 0.96 -10.48
N ALA A 60 13.55 0.34 -11.62
CA ALA A 60 14.32 -0.78 -12.15
C ALA A 60 15.73 -0.34 -12.58
#